data_AF-A0A397FRR4-F1
#
_entry.id   AF-A0A397FRR4-F1
#
_cell.length_a   1.000
_cell.length_b   1.000
_cell.length_c   1.000
_cell.angle_alpha   90.00
_cell.angle_beta   90.00
_cell.angle_gamma   90.00
#
_symmetry.space_group_name_H-M   'P 1'
#
loop_
_entity.id
_entity.type
_entity.pdbx_description
1 polymer ?
#
loop_
_entity_poly.entity_id
_entity_poly.type
_entity_poly.pdbx_seq_one_letter_code
_entity_poly.pdbx_strand_id
1 'polypeptide(L)'
;MNRILSIDPSGTGTTGIYFKNGKQEKFNHYQGKEWQKHYDFIVSLVKTYQPTVLLYEHTNFINTKGKDMTSLLKLLGTLEVLPVEKVKSVPVNQVKALKTKLLSGTKTIAGLEFKKGRGKGWSWKNQRISIHELDAWLVYWLGREYE
;
A
#
# COMPACT_ATOMS: atom_id res chain seq x y z
N MET A 1 -17.26 -11.58 4.37
CA MET A 1 -16.14 -11.45 3.43
C MET A 1 -15.65 -10.02 3.53
N ASN A 2 -14.38 -9.82 3.87
CA ASN A 2 -13.90 -8.48 4.14
C ASN A 2 -13.62 -7.71 2.85
N ARG A 3 -13.90 -6.40 2.89
CA ARG A 3 -13.51 -5.44 1.85
C ARG A 3 -12.25 -4.76 2.35
N ILE A 4 -11.11 -5.05 1.73
CA ILE A 4 -9.81 -4.61 2.22
C ILE A 4 -9.28 -3.49 1.34
N LEU A 5 -8.92 -2.37 1.97
CA LEU A 5 -8.14 -1.30 1.36
C LEU A 5 -6.74 -1.30 1.97
N SER A 6 -5.73 -1.57 1.15
CA SER A 6 -4.33 -1.66 1.57
C SER A 6 -3.52 -0.51 0.99
N ILE A 7 -2.69 0.12 1.80
CA ILE A 7 -2.07 1.42 1.50
C ILE A 7 -0.56 1.37 1.75
N ASP A 8 0.22 1.84 0.78
CA ASP A 8 1.60 2.28 0.93
C ASP A 8 1.60 3.83 1.04
N PRO A 9 1.54 4.39 2.25
CA PRO A 9 1.43 5.83 2.45
C PRO A 9 2.77 6.51 2.22
N SER A 10 2.72 7.68 1.58
CA SER A 10 3.92 8.46 1.26
C SER A 10 3.85 9.86 1.88
N GLY A 11 2.68 10.53 1.82
CA GLY A 11 2.51 11.91 2.30
C GLY A 11 3.20 12.98 1.43
N THR A 12 4.24 12.59 0.69
CA THR A 12 4.97 13.39 -0.30
C THR A 12 5.59 12.45 -1.35
N GLY A 13 5.08 12.46 -2.58
CA GLY A 13 5.50 11.54 -3.63
C GLY A 13 4.31 10.75 -4.14
N THR A 14 4.35 9.42 -4.04
CA THR A 14 3.29 8.55 -4.55
C THR A 14 2.76 7.66 -3.43
N THR A 15 1.46 7.70 -3.19
CA THR A 15 0.77 6.72 -2.35
C THR A 15 0.21 5.61 -3.22
N GLY A 16 0.68 4.39 -3.01
CA GLY A 16 0.15 3.19 -3.65
C GLY A 16 -1.04 2.64 -2.87
N ILE A 17 -2.04 2.13 -3.57
CA ILE A 17 -3.26 1.58 -2.96
C ILE A 17 -3.70 0.32 -3.71
N TYR A 18 -4.08 -0.71 -2.95
CA TYR A 18 -4.67 -1.94 -3.46
C TYR A 18 -6.01 -2.19 -2.77
N PHE A 19 -7.05 -2.47 -3.55
CA PHE A 19 -8.37 -2.83 -3.05
C PHE A 19 -8.72 -4.28 -3.41
N LYS A 20 -9.29 -5.00 -2.44
CA LYS A 20 -9.75 -6.39 -2.57
C LYS A 20 -11.16 -6.56 -2.01
N ASN A 21 -12.05 -7.16 -2.80
CA ASN A 21 -13.37 -7.62 -2.37
C ASN A 21 -13.72 -8.92 -3.09
N GLY A 22 -13.53 -10.06 -2.43
CA GLY A 22 -13.70 -11.37 -3.07
C GLY A 22 -12.82 -11.48 -4.31
N LYS A 23 -13.40 -11.69 -5.50
CA LYS A 23 -12.62 -11.77 -6.75
C LYS A 23 -12.24 -10.40 -7.34
N GLN A 24 -12.86 -9.32 -6.86
CA GLN A 24 -12.60 -7.97 -7.36
C GLN A 24 -11.29 -7.44 -6.79
N GLU A 25 -10.42 -6.95 -7.67
CA GLU A 25 -9.12 -6.39 -7.33
C GLU A 25 -8.90 -5.09 -8.11
N LYS A 26 -8.41 -4.04 -7.46
CA LYS A 26 -8.07 -2.78 -8.11
C LYS A 26 -6.81 -2.16 -7.52
N PHE A 27 -5.91 -1.72 -8.41
CA PHE A 27 -4.79 -0.86 -8.05
C PHE A 27 -5.19 0.60 -8.27
N ASN A 28 -4.82 1.46 -7.33
CA ASN A 28 -4.98 2.90 -7.42
C ASN A 28 -3.68 3.53 -6.93
N HIS A 29 -3.41 4.76 -7.35
CA HIS A 29 -2.33 5.54 -6.78
C HIS A 29 -2.66 7.03 -6.86
N TYR A 30 -2.04 7.80 -5.99
CA TYR A 30 -2.04 9.25 -6.07
C TYR A 30 -0.61 9.76 -5.99
N GLN A 31 -0.26 10.68 -6.87
CA GLN A 31 1.05 11.33 -6.90
C GLN A 31 0.90 12.84 -6.65
N GLY A 32 1.59 13.35 -5.64
CA GLY A 32 1.54 14.75 -5.23
C GLY A 32 2.52 15.08 -4.10
N LYS A 33 2.66 16.37 -3.77
CA LYS A 33 3.54 16.82 -2.67
C LYS A 33 2.78 17.20 -1.41
N GLU A 34 1.45 17.28 -1.48
CA GLU A 34 0.60 17.78 -0.41
C GLU A 34 -0.10 16.62 0.28
N TRP A 35 0.29 16.31 1.52
CA TRP A 35 -0.28 15.18 2.27
C TRP A 35 -1.82 15.24 2.39
N GLN A 36 -2.41 16.44 2.43
CA GLN A 36 -3.86 16.62 2.43
C GLN A 36 -4.51 16.03 1.18
N LYS A 37 -3.88 16.16 0.01
CA LYS A 37 -4.40 15.60 -1.24
C LYS A 37 -4.27 14.08 -1.29
N HIS A 38 -3.21 13.52 -0.70
CA HIS A 38 -3.14 12.08 -0.47
C HIS A 38 -4.29 11.61 0.41
N TYR A 39 -4.55 12.33 1.52
CA TYR A 39 -5.65 12.02 2.43
C TYR A 39 -7.02 12.14 1.74
N ASP A 40 -7.29 13.22 1.02
CA ASP A 40 -8.54 13.43 0.28
C ASP A 40 -8.80 12.28 -0.72
N PHE A 41 -7.75 11.85 -1.42
CA PHE A 41 -7.83 10.72 -2.34
C PHE A 41 -8.18 9.42 -1.59
N ILE A 42 -7.53 9.12 -0.48
CA ILE A 42 -7.82 7.94 0.35
C ILE A 42 -9.27 7.98 0.87
N VAL A 43 -9.73 9.13 1.37
CA VAL A 43 -11.11 9.32 1.82
C VAL A 43 -12.10 9.06 0.69
N SER A 44 -11.79 9.50 -0.53
CA SER A 44 -12.63 9.24 -1.70
C SER A 44 -12.76 7.73 -1.98
N LEU A 45 -11.68 6.97 -1.82
CA LEU A 45 -11.68 5.52 -1.98
C LEU A 45 -12.39 4.82 -0.82
N VAL A 46 -12.26 5.29 0.42
CA VAL A 46 -13.01 4.77 1.57
C VAL A 46 -14.52 4.95 1.35
N LYS A 47 -14.95 6.13 0.86
CA LYS A 47 -16.37 6.37 0.51
C LYS A 47 -16.83 5.47 -0.64
N THR A 48 -16.00 5.29 -1.66
CA THR A 48 -16.35 4.53 -2.87
C THR A 48 -16.40 3.02 -2.61
N TYR A 49 -15.39 2.48 -1.92
CA TYR A 49 -15.22 1.04 -1.73
C TYR A 49 -15.79 0.53 -0.41
N GLN A 50 -16.07 1.43 0.55
CA GLN A 50 -16.60 1.11 1.88
C GLN A 50 -15.87 -0.06 2.54
N PRO A 51 -14.51 -0.01 2.64
CA PRO A 51 -13.75 -1.12 3.19
C PRO A 51 -14.18 -1.41 4.64
N THR A 52 -14.20 -2.70 5.01
CA THR A 52 -14.34 -3.13 6.42
C THR A 52 -12.98 -3.19 7.11
N VAL A 53 -11.90 -3.37 6.33
CA VAL A 53 -10.53 -3.40 6.85
C VAL A 53 -9.65 -2.44 6.05
N LEU A 54 -8.92 -1.58 6.76
CA LEU A 54 -7.86 -0.75 6.21
C LEU A 54 -6.51 -1.26 6.73
N LEU A 55 -5.63 -1.60 5.79
CA LEU A 55 -4.25 -1.99 6.06
C LEU A 55 -3.33 -0.87 5.57
N TYR A 56 -2.29 -0.53 6.32
CA TYR A 56 -1.31 0.45 5.85
C TYR A 56 0.10 0.08 6.26
N GLU A 57 1.08 0.40 5.41
CA GLU A 57 2.49 0.32 5.80
C GLU A 57 2.78 1.38 6.87
N HIS A 58 3.38 0.96 7.98
CA HIS A 58 3.82 1.84 9.05
C HIS A 58 5.35 1.81 9.19
N THR A 59 5.93 2.98 9.46
CA THR A 59 7.36 3.13 9.75
C THR A 59 7.60 3.52 11.19
N ASN A 60 8.49 2.80 11.87
CA ASN A 60 8.98 3.18 13.21
C ASN A 60 10.26 4.03 13.12
N PHE A 61 10.74 4.33 11.90
CA PHE A 61 12.03 4.98 11.68
C PHE A 61 11.88 6.49 11.57
N ILE A 62 12.16 7.19 12.68
CA ILE A 62 12.23 8.66 12.75
C ILE A 62 13.70 9.05 12.65
N ASN A 63 14.26 9.14 11.44
CA ASN A 63 15.69 9.45 11.29
C ASN A 63 16.00 10.85 10.77
N THR A 64 14.99 11.66 10.46
CA THR A 64 15.19 13.06 10.05
C THR A 64 13.98 13.91 10.39
N LYS A 65 14.21 15.03 11.09
CA LYS A 65 13.22 16.10 11.27
C LYS A 65 13.06 16.82 9.91
N GLY A 66 12.28 16.23 9.01
CA GLY A 66 12.06 16.73 7.65
C GLY A 66 10.57 16.95 7.34
N LYS A 67 10.29 17.83 6.38
CA LYS A 67 8.93 18.10 5.89
C LYS A 67 8.23 16.82 5.42
N ASP A 68 8.93 15.97 4.69
CA ASP A 68 8.39 14.73 4.12
C ASP A 68 7.99 13.72 5.21
N MET A 69 8.85 13.55 6.23
CA MET A 69 8.54 12.73 7.40
C MET A 69 7.33 13.28 8.16
N THR A 70 7.26 14.60 8.35
CA THR A 70 6.12 15.24 9.02
C THR A 70 4.82 15.02 8.24
N SER A 71 4.85 15.15 6.92
CA SER A 71 3.73 14.86 6.04
C SER A 71 3.29 13.40 6.10
N LEU A 72 4.24 12.46 6.10
CA LEU A 72 3.96 11.04 6.26
C LEU A 72 3.31 10.75 7.61
N LEU A 73 3.88 11.24 8.72
CA LEU A 73 3.32 11.04 10.06
C LEU A 73 1.91 11.61 10.22
N LYS A 74 1.64 12.78 9.63
CA LYS A 74 0.28 13.35 9.57
C LYS A 74 -0.67 12.39 8.85
N LEU A 75 -0.26 11.88 7.68
CA LEU A 75 -1.06 10.94 6.92
C LEU A 75 -1.29 9.63 7.70
N LEU A 76 -0.27 9.06 8.35
CA LEU A 76 -0.43 7.87 9.17
C LEU A 76 -1.44 8.08 10.29
N GLY A 77 -1.36 9.21 11.00
CA GLY A 77 -2.33 9.57 12.04
C GLY A 77 -3.75 9.73 11.51
N THR A 78 -3.95 10.25 10.30
CA THR A 78 -5.30 10.34 9.73
C THR A 78 -5.86 8.99 9.31
N LEU A 79 -5.03 8.02 8.91
CA LEU A 79 -5.49 6.68 8.57
C LEU A 79 -6.11 5.95 9.76
N GLU A 80 -5.57 6.14 10.95
CA GLU A 80 -6.03 5.48 12.18
C GLU A 80 -7.43 5.92 12.63
N VAL A 81 -7.89 7.10 12.18
CA VAL A 81 -9.19 7.68 12.57
C VAL A 81 -10.22 7.66 11.45
N LEU A 82 -9.91 7.02 10.32
CA LEU A 82 -10.89 6.83 9.24
C LEU A 82 -12.08 5.99 9.73
N PRO A 83 -13.31 6.25 9.24
CA PRO A 83 -14.51 5.51 9.64
C PRO A 83 -14.55 4.12 8.97
N VAL A 84 -13.61 3.26 9.34
CA VAL A 84 -13.45 1.88 8.88
C VAL A 84 -13.46 0.99 10.11
N GLU A 85 -14.20 -0.13 10.05
CA GLU A 85 -14.40 -1.03 11.20
C GLU A 85 -13.08 -1.50 11.82
N LYS A 86 -12.08 -1.81 10.99
CA LYS A 86 -10.78 -2.27 11.45
C LYS A 86 -9.64 -1.59 10.71
N VAL A 87 -8.76 -0.93 11.45
CA VAL A 87 -7.53 -0.34 10.93
C VAL A 87 -6.32 -1.08 11.52
N LYS A 88 -5.40 -1.54 10.68
CA LYS A 88 -4.19 -2.27 11.09
C LYS A 88 -2.97 -1.82 10.29
N SER A 89 -1.85 -1.69 10.99
CA SER A 89 -0.56 -1.38 10.39
C SER A 89 0.24 -2.65 10.05
N VAL A 90 0.97 -2.63 8.96
CA VAL A 90 2.02 -3.61 8.61
C VAL A 90 3.38 -2.93 8.72
N PRO A 91 4.33 -3.46 9.49
CA PRO A 91 5.66 -2.86 9.61
C PRO A 91 6.44 -2.84 8.28
N VAL A 92 7.02 -1.70 7.93
CA VAL A 92 7.83 -1.49 6.70
C VAL A 92 8.96 -2.51 6.51
N ASN A 93 9.57 -2.98 7.61
CA ASN A 93 10.62 -3.99 7.55
C ASN A 93 10.12 -5.35 7.04
N GLN A 94 8.85 -5.71 7.32
CA GLN A 94 8.25 -6.93 6.80
C GLN A 94 7.98 -6.81 5.30
N VAL A 95 7.47 -5.66 4.85
CA VAL A 95 7.24 -5.37 3.43
C VAL A 95 8.56 -5.44 2.66
N LYS A 96 9.60 -4.75 3.15
CA LYS A 96 10.95 -4.77 2.57
C LYS A 96 11.54 -6.19 2.53
N ALA A 97 11.45 -6.95 3.63
CA ALA A 97 11.96 -8.31 3.68
C ALA A 97 11.27 -9.23 2.67
N LEU A 98 9.93 -9.11 2.53
CA LEU A 98 9.17 -9.87 1.54
C LEU A 98 9.57 -9.46 0.11
N LYS A 99 9.66 -8.16 -0.18
CA LYS A 99 10.09 -7.65 -1.50
C LYS A 99 11.48 -8.17 -1.88
N THR A 100 12.43 -8.18 -0.96
CA THR A 100 13.78 -8.74 -1.20
C THR A 100 13.72 -10.23 -1.54
N LYS A 101 12.92 -11.02 -0.82
CA LYS A 101 12.75 -12.45 -1.11
C LYS A 101 12.15 -12.66 -2.50
N LEU A 102 11.17 -11.85 -2.90
CA LEU A 102 10.57 -11.89 -4.23
C LEU A 102 11.57 -11.51 -5.34
N LEU A 103 12.37 -10.45 -5.13
CA LEU A 103 13.39 -10.01 -6.08
C LEU A 103 14.52 -11.04 -6.27
N SER A 104 14.90 -11.73 -5.20
CA SER A 104 15.93 -12.78 -5.23
C SER A 104 15.42 -14.11 -5.80
N GLY A 105 14.11 -14.29 -5.95
CA GLY A 105 13.49 -15.55 -6.34
C GLY A 105 13.42 -16.60 -5.23
N THR A 106 13.87 -16.30 -4.00
CA THR A 106 13.77 -17.21 -2.84
C THR A 106 12.33 -17.40 -2.34
N LYS A 107 11.42 -16.52 -2.76
CA LYS A 107 9.97 -16.67 -2.60
C LYS A 107 9.29 -16.32 -3.90
N THR A 108 8.26 -17.09 -4.26
CA THR A 108 7.38 -16.81 -5.40
C THR A 108 5.95 -16.69 -4.90
N ILE A 109 5.15 -15.87 -5.59
CA ILE A 109 3.71 -15.76 -5.34
C ILE A 109 3.00 -15.86 -6.68
N ALA A 110 2.02 -16.76 -6.77
CA ALA A 110 1.25 -16.97 -7.99
C ALA A 110 0.63 -15.66 -8.48
N GLY A 111 0.82 -15.36 -9.76
CA GLY A 111 0.35 -14.14 -10.40
C GLY A 111 1.29 -12.93 -10.24
N LEU A 112 2.30 -12.98 -9.36
CA LEU A 112 3.28 -11.90 -9.23
C LEU A 112 4.60 -12.27 -9.92
N GLU A 113 5.01 -11.46 -10.89
CA GLU A 113 6.24 -11.67 -11.65
C GLU A 113 7.11 -10.41 -11.67
N PHE A 114 8.43 -10.61 -11.64
CA PHE A 114 9.41 -9.56 -11.88
C PHE A 114 10.27 -9.89 -13.10
N LYS A 115 10.31 -8.98 -14.08
CA LYS A 115 11.15 -9.11 -15.27
C LYS A 115 12.25 -8.04 -15.24
N LYS A 116 13.50 -8.45 -15.46
CA LYS A 116 14.66 -7.54 -15.54
C LYS A 116 14.81 -6.95 -16.96
N GLY A 117 15.20 -5.68 -17.07
CA GLY A 117 15.52 -5.02 -18.35
C GLY A 117 14.75 -3.71 -18.62
N ARG A 118 15.14 -3.00 -19.68
CA ARG A 118 14.51 -1.72 -20.08
C ARG A 118 13.03 -1.95 -20.42
N GLY A 119 12.15 -1.16 -19.81
CA GLY A 119 10.69 -1.29 -19.97
C GLY A 119 10.07 -2.49 -19.25
N LYS A 120 10.85 -3.29 -18.53
CA LYS A 120 10.35 -4.37 -17.67
C LYS A 120 10.09 -3.86 -16.24
N GLY A 121 9.62 -4.73 -15.36
CA GLY A 121 9.26 -4.38 -13.99
C GLY A 121 8.36 -5.45 -13.36
N TRP A 122 7.57 -5.02 -12.39
CA TRP A 122 6.60 -5.88 -11.71
C TRP A 122 5.30 -6.01 -12.53
N SER A 123 4.73 -7.20 -12.51
CA SER A 123 3.40 -7.46 -13.03
C SER A 123 2.60 -8.35 -12.10
N TRP A 124 1.33 -8.00 -11.93
CA TRP A 124 0.32 -8.80 -11.24
C TRP A 124 -0.71 -9.31 -12.25
N LYS A 125 -0.88 -10.63 -12.36
CA LYS A 125 -1.81 -11.28 -13.30
C LYS A 125 -1.69 -10.71 -14.72
N ASN A 126 -0.46 -10.62 -15.23
CA ASN A 126 -0.10 -10.05 -16.54
C ASN A 126 -0.33 -8.53 -16.69
N GLN A 127 -0.82 -7.83 -15.68
CA GLN A 127 -0.91 -6.36 -15.65
C GLN A 127 0.34 -5.76 -15.03
N ARG A 128 0.98 -4.79 -15.70
CA ARG A 128 2.11 -4.06 -15.13
C ARG A 128 1.65 -3.21 -13.95
N ILE A 129 2.43 -3.23 -12.87
CA ILE A 129 2.18 -2.42 -11.67
C ILE A 129 3.45 -1.62 -11.32
N SER A 130 3.24 -0.45 -10.73
CA SER A 130 4.32 0.38 -10.17
C SER A 130 4.89 -0.24 -8.89
N ILE A 131 6.02 0.30 -8.42
CA ILE A 131 6.63 -0.15 -7.17
C ILE A 131 5.75 0.16 -5.95
N HIS A 132 5.02 1.28 -5.96
CA HIS A 132 4.11 1.69 -4.89
C HIS A 132 2.84 0.84 -4.86
N GLU A 133 2.30 0.52 -6.04
CA GLU A 133 1.19 -0.43 -6.17
C GLU A 133 1.59 -1.83 -5.69
N LEU A 134 2.82 -2.26 -5.99
CA LEU A 134 3.37 -3.49 -5.40
C LEU A 134 3.44 -3.40 -3.88
N ASP A 135 3.99 -2.33 -3.31
CA ASP A 135 4.10 -2.18 -1.85
C ASP A 135 2.73 -2.24 -1.18
N ALA A 136 1.73 -1.55 -1.71
CA ALA A 136 0.36 -1.63 -1.23
C ALA A 136 -0.21 -3.07 -1.33
N TRP A 137 0.12 -3.82 -2.38
CA TRP A 137 -0.27 -5.22 -2.49
C TRP A 137 0.47 -6.13 -1.49
N LEU A 138 1.74 -5.88 -1.22
CA LEU A 138 2.52 -6.61 -0.23
C LEU A 138 2.00 -6.37 1.20
N VAL A 139 1.56 -5.15 1.51
CA VAL A 139 0.85 -4.84 2.76
C VAL A 139 -0.42 -5.70 2.88
N TYR A 140 -1.21 -5.83 1.81
CA TYR A 140 -2.38 -6.73 1.80
C TYR A 140 -1.95 -8.19 2.02
N TRP A 141 -0.94 -8.66 1.30
CA TRP A 141 -0.48 -10.04 1.40
C TRP A 141 0.00 -10.41 2.81
N LEU A 142 0.65 -9.48 3.50
CA LEU A 142 1.11 -9.66 4.87
C LEU A 142 -0.03 -9.57 5.89
N GLY A 143 -1.05 -8.72 5.64
CA GLY A 143 -2.23 -8.56 6.48
C GLY A 143 -3.44 -9.44 6.09
N ARG A 144 -3.28 -10.42 5.20
CA ARG A 144 -4.38 -11.25 4.68
C ARG A 144 -5.06 -12.15 5.72
N GLU A 145 -4.53 -12.23 6.94
CA GLU A 145 -5.22 -12.85 8.08
C GLU A 145 -6.56 -12.15 8.41
N TYR A 146 -6.79 -10.96 7.85
CA TYR A 146 -8.03 -10.20 7.96
C TYR A 146 -8.94 -10.31 6.72
N GLU A 147 -8.71 -11.25 5.80
CA GLU A 147 -9.59 -11.52 4.64
C GLU A 147 -10.92 -12.21 5.03
#